data_AF-A0A1U7IKF2-F1
#
_entry.id   AF-A0A1U7IKF2-F1
#
_cell.length_a   1.000
_cell.length_b   1.000
_cell.length_c   1.000
_cell.angle_alpha   90.00
_cell.angle_beta   90.00
_cell.angle_gamma   90.00
#
_symmetry.space_group_name_H-M   'P 1'
#
loop_
_entity.id
_entity.type
_entity.pdbx_description
1 polymer ?
#
loop_
_entity_poly.entity_id
_entity_poly.type
_entity_poly.pdbx_seq_one_letter_code
_entity_poly.pdbx_strand_id
1 'polypeptide(L)' 'MTSRSYTMEEGGRLNNFAIEPKVYVDSTPRTGFTEYAEKLNGRLAMIGFVSLLIMEVVTGNGIVSWLTSL' A
#
# COMPACT_ATOMS: atom_id res chain seq x y z
N MET A 1 8.11 21.28 -13.10
CA MET A 1 8.25 22.74 -12.91
C MET A 1 9.26 22.96 -11.79
N THR A 2 10.47 23.37 -12.14
CA THR A 2 11.61 23.53 -11.24
C THR A 2 11.41 24.79 -10.41
N SER A 3 11.25 24.67 -9.09
CA SER A 3 11.21 25.81 -8.18
C SER A 3 12.60 26.47 -8.18
N ARG A 4 12.76 27.58 -8.89
CA ARG A 4 13.99 28.37 -8.88
C ARG A 4 14.15 28.99 -7.49
N SER A 5 15.24 28.66 -6.79
CA SER A 5 15.60 29.17 -5.46
C SER A 5 16.15 30.59 -5.47
N TYR A 6 16.35 31.18 -6.66
CA TYR A 6 16.90 32.53 -6.79
C TYR A 6 16.27 33.30 -7.95
N THR A 7 16.10 34.60 -7.74
CA THR A 7 15.74 35.58 -8.78
C THR A 7 16.87 36.60 -8.91
N MET A 8 17.21 36.94 -10.15
CA MET A 8 18.16 38.00 -10.48
C MET A 8 17.38 39.30 -10.65
N GLU A 9 17.68 40.32 -9.85
CA GLU A 9 17.08 41.65 -10.06
C GLU A 9 17.82 42.41 -11.17
N GLU A 10 17.13 43.36 -11.81
CA GLU A 10 17.66 44.23 -12.87
C GLU A 10 18.96 44.97 -12.44
N GLY A 11 19.13 45.19 -11.13
CA GLY A 11 20.34 45.78 -10.52
C GLY A 11 21.50 44.79 -10.29
N GLY A 12 21.47 43.59 -10.85
CA GLY A 12 22.54 42.59 -10.73
C GLY A 12 22.67 41.95 -9.35
N ARG A 13 21.68 42.13 -8.47
CA ARG A 13 21.67 41.54 -7.13
C ARG A 13 20.98 40.17 -7.13
N LEU A 14 21.60 39.25 -6.40
CA LEU A 14 21.13 37.88 -6.20
C LEU A 14 20.20 37.83 -4.99
N ASN A 15 18.92 37.52 -5.19
CA ASN A 15 18.02 37.19 -4.11
C ASN A 15 17.88 35.68 -4.01
N ASN A 16 18.52 35.08 -3.00
CA ASN A 16 18.42 33.66 -2.70
C ASN A 16 17.32 33.45 -1.65
N PHE A 17 16.24 32.78 -2.01
CA PHE A 17 15.14 32.46 -1.10
C PHE A 17 15.33 31.06 -0.54
N ALA A 18 15.21 30.91 0.77
CA ALA A 18 15.21 29.60 1.41
C ALA A 18 13.95 28.84 0.98
N ILE A 19 14.13 27.73 0.24
CA ILE A 19 13.04 26.80 -0.07
C ILE A 19 12.90 25.86 1.12
N GLU A 20 11.72 25.85 1.74
CA GLU A 20 11.46 24.92 2.82
C GLU A 20 11.52 23.48 2.31
N PRO A 21 12.32 22.60 2.94
CA PRO A 21 12.30 21.19 2.60
C PRO A 21 10.93 20.64 2.95
N LYS A 22 10.25 20.06 1.96
CA LYS A 22 9.01 19.30 2.23
C LYS A 22 9.33 18.18 3.21
N VAL A 23 8.69 18.23 4.37
CA VAL A 23 8.78 17.17 5.38
C VAL A 23 8.07 15.95 4.80
N TYR A 24 8.85 14.93 4.41
CA TYR A 24 8.30 13.64 4.04
C TYR A 24 8.06 12.85 5.32
N VAL A 25 6.80 12.54 5.60
CA VAL A 25 6.46 11.55 6.61
C VAL A 25 6.73 10.19 5.97
N ASP A 26 7.84 9.55 6.36
CA ASP A 26 8.08 8.15 6.02
C ASP A 26 7.12 7.30 6.86
N SER A 27 5.94 7.02 6.31
CA SER A 27 4.84 6.30 6.96
C SER A 27 5.06 4.79 7.00
N THR A 28 6.31 4.33 7.12
CA THR A 28 6.65 2.91 7.03
C THR A 28 7.00 2.26 8.38
N PRO A 29 6.03 2.05 9.31
CA PRO A 29 6.16 0.94 10.24
C PRO A 29 5.91 -0.34 9.44
N ARG A 30 6.96 -1.02 8.97
CA ARG A 30 6.85 -2.29 8.21
C ARG A 30 6.28 -3.47 9.02
N THR A 31 5.86 -3.23 10.26
CA THR A 31 5.46 -4.24 11.24
C THR A 31 4.12 -3.86 11.87
N GLY A 32 3.13 -4.75 11.79
CA GLY A 32 1.80 -4.58 12.40
C GLY A 32 0.66 -4.45 11.39
N PHE A 33 -0.49 -3.96 11.86
CA PHE A 33 -1.69 -3.69 11.05
C PHE A 33 -1.51 -2.40 10.25
N THR A 34 -0.76 -2.50 9.15
CA THR A 34 -0.64 -1.41 8.17
C THR A 34 -1.67 -1.57 7.06
N GLU A 35 -2.04 -0.45 6.45
CA GLU A 35 -2.97 -0.45 5.30
C GLU A 35 -2.48 -1.37 4.16
N TYR A 36 -1.16 -1.46 3.95
CA TYR A 36 -0.57 -2.39 2.99
C TYR A 36 -0.78 -3.85 3.39
N ALA A 37 -0.50 -4.20 4.65
CA ALA A 37 -0.68 -5.56 5.16
C ALA A 37 -2.15 -5.98 5.13
N GLU A 38 -3.08 -5.10 5.50
CA GLU A 38 -4.52 -5.36 5.44
C GLU A 38 -5.00 -5.59 4.02
N LYS A 39 -4.59 -4.75 3.05
CA LYS A 39 -4.92 -4.94 1.64
C LYS A 39 -4.37 -6.25 1.09
N LEU A 40 -3.15 -6.63 1.48
CA LEU A 40 -2.54 -7.88 1.05
C LEU A 40 -3.28 -9.10 1.64
N ASN A 41 -3.52 -9.09 2.94
CA ASN A 41 -4.26 -10.16 3.63
C ASN A 41 -5.69 -10.30 3.10
N GLY A 42 -6.37 -9.19 2.84
CA GLY A 42 -7.71 -9.20 2.24
C GLY A 42 -7.75 -9.84 0.85
N ARG A 43 -6.76 -9.58 -0.01
CA ARG A 43 -6.66 -10.24 -1.33
C ARG A 43 -6.43 -11.73 -1.22
N LEU A 44 -5.52 -12.14 -0.33
CA LEU A 44 -5.25 -13.56 -0.08
C LEU A 44 -6.50 -14.27 0.45
N ALA A 45 -7.26 -13.64 1.34
CA ALA A 45 -8.52 -14.17 1.84
C ALA A 45 -9.57 -14.33 0.73
N MET A 46 -9.71 -13.36 -0.18
CA MET A 46 -10.63 -13.48 -1.32
C MET A 46 -10.26 -14.64 -2.25
N ILE A 47 -8.96 -14.79 -2.56
CA ILE A 47 -8.47 -15.90 -3.39
C ILE A 47 -8.71 -17.24 -2.68
N GLY A 48 -8.41 -17.30 -1.38
CA GLY A 48 -8.69 -18.47 -0.55
C GLY A 48 -10.16 -18.86 -0.60
N PHE A 49 -11.06 -17.92 -0.35
CA PHE A 49 -12.50 -18.16 -0.38
C PHE A 49 -13.00 -18.68 -1.75
N VAL A 50 -12.57 -18.06 -2.85
CA VAL A 50 -12.94 -18.52 -4.20
C VAL A 50 -12.38 -19.92 -4.47
N SER A 51 -11.14 -20.20 -4.08
CA SER A 51 -10.55 -21.52 -4.25
C SER A 51 -11.30 -22.60 -3.47
N LEU A 52 -11.80 -22.28 -2.27
CA LEU A 52 -12.61 -23.19 -1.45
C LEU A 52 -13.96 -23.48 -2.11
N LEU A 53 -14.63 -22.47 -2.66
CA LEU A 53 -15.88 -22.67 -3.42
C LEU A 53 -15.67 -23.57 -4.64
N ILE A 54 -14.59 -23.37 -5.39
CA ILE A 54 -14.26 -24.22 -6.54
C ILE A 54 -14.00 -25.66 -6.08
N MET A 55 -13.23 -25.85 -5.01
CA MET A 55 -12.95 -27.16 -4.43
C MET A 55 -14.24 -27.89 -4.02
N GLU A 56 -15.17 -27.18 -3.37
CA GLU A 56 -16.46 -27.72 -2.96
C GLU A 56 -17.30 -28.19 -4.15
N VAL A 57 -17.36 -27.39 -5.22
CA VAL A 57 -18.07 -27.76 -6.46
C VAL A 57 -17.46 -28.99 -7.12
N VAL A 58 -16.12 -29.11 -7.15
CA VAL A 58 -15.43 -30.25 -7.76
C VAL A 58 -15.58 -31.53 -6.93
N THR A 59 -15.52 -31.42 -5.60
CA THR A 59 -15.50 -32.59 -4.71
C THR A 59 -16.91 -33.05 -4.32
N GLY A 60 -17.92 -32.19 -4.47
CA GLY A 60 -19.31 -32.47 -4.11
C GLY A 60 -19.55 -32.66 -2.60
N ASN A 61 -18.51 -32.54 -1.79
CA ASN A 61 -18.52 -32.61 -0.33
C ASN A 61 -17.98 -31.29 0.21
N GLY A 62 -18.75 -30.66 1.10
CA GLY A 62 -18.33 -29.40 1.71
C GLY A 62 -17.02 -29.55 2.49
N ILE A 63 -16.17 -28.53 2.47
CA ILE A 63 -14.91 -28.50 3.24
C ILE A 63 -15.12 -28.75 4.73
N VAL A 64 -16.26 -28.32 5.28
CA VAL A 64 -16.64 -28.62 6.67
C VAL A 64 -16.82 -30.12 6.85
N SER A 65 -17.47 -30.81 5.92
CA SER A 65 -17.62 -32.27 5.97
C SER A 65 -16.26 -32.98 5.94
N TRP A 66 -15.33 -32.51 5.11
CA TRP A 66 -13.96 -33.05 5.07
C TRP A 66 -13.21 -32.81 6.39
N LEU A 67 -13.24 -31.59 6.92
CA LEU A 67 -12.57 -31.22 8.17
C LEU A 67 -13.16 -31.93 9.39
N THR A 68 -14.46 -32.23 9.39
CA THR A 68 -15.13 -32.96 10.47
C THR A 68 -15.00 -34.48 10.33
N SER A 69 -14.62 -34.96 9.13
CA SER A 69 -14.32 -36.39 8.88
C SER A 69 -12.87 -36.78 9.18
N LEU A 70 -12.04 -35.81 9.56
CA LEU A 70 -10.66 -36.00 10.02
C LEU A 70 -10.65 -36.48 11.47
#